data_AF-A0A399ER19-F1
#
_entry.id   AF-A0A399ER19-F1
#
_cell.length_a   1.000
_cell.length_b   1.000
_cell.length_c   1.000
_cell.angle_alpha   90.00
_cell.angle_beta   90.00
_cell.angle_gamma   90.00
#
_symmetry.space_group_name_H-M   'P 1'
#
loop_
_entity.id
_entity.type
_entity.pdbx_description
1 polymer ?
#
loop_
_entity_poly.entity_id
_entity_poly.type
_entity_poly.pdbx_seq_one_letter_code
_entity_poly.pdbx_strand_id
1 'polypeptide(L)'
;MQLRRFTKAFVASLAGVLSLSACAPNITAPVVPSQARALQADFDACERSVNARLDTIINTYYPDFKKGKFVSVVFPRTDLETARFHLTDGGQGKSSMGKRCPPSVWTLPQYNDLKARLGQAEALVVEIETAKGLKFNGLVGGNLTYVDLKTNRLLTRTFEFQSR
;
A
#
# COMPACT_ATOMS: atom_id res chain seq x y z
N MET A 1 -62.72 -24.52 -21.47
CA MET A 1 -63.53 -24.11 -22.65
C MET A 1 -64.49 -23.01 -22.23
N GLN A 2 -64.80 -22.10 -23.17
CA GLN A 2 -65.58 -20.84 -23.07
C GLN A 2 -64.72 -19.59 -22.84
N LEU A 3 -64.36 -18.78 -23.85
CA LEU A 3 -65.09 -18.02 -24.90
C LEU A 3 -65.28 -16.54 -24.50
N ARG A 4 -64.74 -15.67 -25.39
CA ARG A 4 -65.26 -14.33 -25.78
C ARG A 4 -65.00 -13.20 -24.77
N ARG A 5 -64.63 -11.97 -25.16
CA ARG A 5 -64.80 -11.23 -26.43
C ARG A 5 -63.79 -10.08 -26.49
N PHE A 6 -63.32 -9.79 -27.70
CA PHE A 6 -62.80 -8.49 -28.10
C PHE A 6 -63.90 -7.43 -28.00
N THR A 7 -63.56 -6.23 -27.49
CA THR A 7 -64.20 -4.98 -27.91
C THR A 7 -63.21 -3.84 -27.81
N LYS A 8 -62.89 -3.27 -28.98
CA LYS A 8 -62.26 -1.97 -29.16
C LYS A 8 -63.19 -0.88 -28.63
N ALA A 9 -62.63 0.13 -27.96
CA ALA A 9 -63.23 1.46 -27.92
C ALA A 9 -62.11 2.47 -28.20
N PHE A 10 -62.26 3.14 -29.34
CA PHE A 10 -61.45 4.25 -29.82
C PHE A 10 -62.24 5.51 -29.45
N VAL A 11 -61.69 6.38 -28.60
CA VAL A 11 -62.17 7.75 -28.47
C VAL A 11 -60.95 8.66 -28.35
N ALA A 12 -60.68 9.37 -29.44
CA ALA A 12 -59.84 10.54 -29.46
C ALA A 12 -60.67 11.74 -28.99
N SER A 13 -60.06 12.68 -28.26
CA SER A 13 -60.26 14.12 -28.43
C SER A 13 -59.29 14.92 -27.54
N LEU A 14 -58.59 15.84 -28.18
CA LEU A 14 -57.76 16.88 -27.60
C LEU A 14 -58.59 17.81 -26.69
N ALA A 15 -57.99 18.23 -25.58
CA ALA A 15 -58.17 19.58 -25.04
C ALA A 15 -56.89 19.95 -24.27
N GLY A 16 -56.22 21.01 -24.71
CA GLY A 16 -55.01 21.51 -24.07
C GLY A 16 -55.31 22.22 -22.75
N VAL A 17 -54.36 22.10 -21.83
CA VAL A 17 -54.11 23.11 -20.80
C VAL A 17 -52.59 23.28 -20.71
N LEU A 18 -52.13 24.47 -21.09
CA LEU A 18 -50.84 25.01 -20.70
C LEU A 18 -50.85 25.23 -19.19
N SER A 19 -50.00 24.53 -18.47
CA SER A 19 -49.54 24.96 -17.15
C SER A 19 -48.03 24.69 -17.05
N LEU A 20 -47.26 25.76 -17.23
CA LEU A 20 -45.92 25.87 -16.68
C LEU A 20 -46.02 25.70 -15.16
N SER A 21 -45.49 24.61 -14.64
CA SER A 21 -45.08 24.50 -13.25
C SER A 21 -43.81 23.66 -13.22
N ALA A 22 -42.72 24.40 -13.05
CA ALA A 22 -41.38 23.92 -12.84
C ALA A 22 -41.27 22.91 -11.69
N CYS A 23 -40.10 22.27 -11.65
CA CYS A 23 -39.59 21.41 -10.59
C CYS A 23 -40.09 19.96 -10.63
N ALA A 24 -39.82 19.27 -11.73
CA ALA A 24 -39.28 17.92 -11.56
C ALA A 24 -37.98 18.05 -10.75
N PRO A 25 -37.79 17.33 -9.62
CA PRO A 25 -36.50 17.32 -8.97
C PRO A 25 -35.51 16.70 -9.95
N ASN A 26 -34.64 17.57 -10.47
CA ASN A 26 -33.53 17.23 -11.32
C ASN A 26 -32.63 16.23 -10.58
N ILE A 27 -32.48 15.03 -11.16
CA ILE A 27 -31.25 14.24 -11.25
C ILE A 27 -30.27 14.31 -10.05
N THR A 28 -30.17 13.18 -9.36
CA THR A 28 -28.99 12.57 -8.73
C THR A 28 -27.85 13.48 -8.25
N ALA A 29 -27.61 13.44 -6.94
CA ALA A 29 -26.25 13.46 -6.43
C ALA A 29 -26.05 12.23 -5.53
N PRO A 30 -25.21 11.25 -5.88
CA PRO A 30 -24.58 10.45 -4.85
C PRO A 30 -23.63 11.39 -4.09
N VAL A 31 -24.11 11.94 -2.97
CA VAL A 31 -23.30 12.70 -2.03
C VAL A 31 -22.39 11.72 -1.29
N VAL A 32 -21.32 11.24 -1.93
CA VAL A 32 -20.12 10.74 -1.22
C VAL A 32 -18.79 11.04 -1.96
N PRO A 33 -18.43 12.29 -2.33
CA PRO A 33 -17.10 12.56 -2.90
C PRO A 33 -16.05 12.97 -1.86
N SER A 34 -16.44 13.63 -0.75
CA SER A 34 -15.47 14.27 0.15
C SER A 34 -14.72 13.27 1.03
N GLN A 35 -15.42 12.30 1.62
CA GLN A 35 -14.80 11.27 2.46
C GLN A 35 -13.91 10.32 1.66
N ALA A 36 -14.36 9.88 0.48
CA ALA A 36 -13.55 9.05 -0.41
C ALA A 36 -12.29 9.79 -0.90
N ARG A 37 -12.39 11.09 -1.23
CA ARG A 37 -11.23 11.91 -1.61
C ARG A 37 -10.27 12.15 -0.45
N ALA A 38 -10.77 12.39 0.75
CA ALA A 38 -9.93 12.55 1.93
C ALA A 38 -9.15 11.26 2.24
N LEU A 39 -9.84 10.12 2.18
CA LEU A 39 -9.21 8.81 2.38
C LEU A 39 -8.14 8.50 1.33
N GLN A 40 -8.39 8.83 0.06
CA GLN A 40 -7.41 8.68 -1.00
C GLN A 40 -6.20 9.61 -0.80
N ALA A 41 -6.42 10.86 -0.40
CA ALA A 41 -5.32 11.80 -0.15
C ALA A 41 -4.41 11.35 1.02
N ASP A 42 -5.00 10.78 2.07
CA ASP A 42 -4.25 10.17 3.17
C ASP A 42 -3.43 8.96 2.69
N PHE A 43 -4.02 8.13 1.82
CA PHE A 43 -3.33 7.01 1.19
C PHE A 43 -2.15 7.50 0.32
N ASP A 44 -2.36 8.44 -0.58
CA ASP A 44 -1.31 8.96 -1.48
C ASP A 44 -0.13 9.57 -0.70
N ALA A 45 -0.40 10.17 0.46
CA ALA A 45 0.64 10.70 1.33
C ALA A 45 1.48 9.59 1.99
N CYS A 46 0.84 8.53 2.48
CA CYS A 46 1.55 7.42 3.10
C CYS A 46 2.26 6.54 2.06
N GLU A 47 1.62 6.31 0.91
CA GLU A 47 2.14 5.57 -0.22
C GLU A 47 3.50 6.13 -0.66
N ARG A 48 3.61 7.45 -0.81
CA ARG A 48 4.88 8.11 -1.16
C ARG A 48 6.00 7.78 -0.17
N SER A 49 5.69 7.74 1.12
CA SER A 49 6.69 7.45 2.17
C SER A 49 7.14 5.98 2.13
N VAL A 50 6.21 5.07 1.85
CA VAL A 50 6.50 3.63 1.67
C VAL A 50 7.30 3.41 0.38
N ASN A 51 6.80 3.90 -0.76
CA ASN A 51 7.39 3.69 -2.07
C ASN A 51 8.81 4.26 -2.18
N ALA A 52 9.08 5.44 -1.61
CA ALA A 52 10.45 5.99 -1.60
C ALA A 52 11.50 5.01 -1.03
N ARG A 53 11.10 4.19 -0.06
CA ARG A 53 11.97 3.16 0.54
C ARG A 53 12.02 1.90 -0.32
N LEU A 54 10.85 1.41 -0.76
CA LEU A 54 10.77 0.20 -1.58
C LEU A 54 11.47 0.36 -2.93
N ASP A 55 11.33 1.51 -3.57
CA ASP A 55 11.98 1.84 -4.84
C ASP A 55 13.51 1.80 -4.71
N THR A 56 14.05 2.31 -3.60
CA THR A 56 15.50 2.27 -3.36
C THR A 56 16.01 0.83 -3.23
N ILE A 57 15.25 -0.06 -2.58
CA ILE A 57 15.60 -1.49 -2.49
C ILE A 57 15.55 -2.15 -3.87
N ILE A 58 14.42 -2.00 -4.58
CA ILE A 58 14.11 -2.73 -5.81
C ILE A 58 14.95 -2.22 -6.99
N ASN A 59 15.15 -0.90 -7.09
CA ASN A 59 15.76 -0.28 -8.27
C ASN A 59 17.23 0.11 -8.06
N THR A 60 17.72 0.17 -6.81
CA THR A 60 19.11 0.55 -6.52
C THR A 60 19.87 -0.59 -5.85
N TYR A 61 19.54 -0.94 -4.60
CA TYR A 61 20.35 -1.89 -3.82
C TYR A 61 20.41 -3.28 -4.42
N TYR A 62 19.27 -3.85 -4.81
CA TYR A 62 19.24 -5.21 -5.35
C TYR A 62 19.91 -5.31 -6.74
N PRO A 63 19.66 -4.40 -7.70
CA PRO A 63 20.39 -4.39 -8.96
C PRO A 63 21.90 -4.18 -8.79
N ASP A 64 22.33 -3.32 -7.87
CA ASP A 64 23.76 -3.13 -7.59
C ASP A 64 24.38 -4.39 -6.99
N PHE A 65 23.69 -5.08 -6.07
CA PHE A 65 24.09 -6.38 -5.56
C PHE A 65 24.24 -7.42 -6.69
N LYS A 66 23.26 -7.51 -7.60
CA LYS A 66 23.31 -8.43 -8.75
C LYS A 66 24.43 -8.13 -9.73
N LYS A 67 24.86 -6.86 -9.82
CA LYS A 67 26.03 -6.44 -10.60
C LYS A 67 27.37 -6.71 -9.88
N GLY A 68 27.35 -7.34 -8.70
CA GLY A 68 28.53 -7.61 -7.90
C GLY A 68 29.10 -6.39 -7.18
N LYS A 69 28.37 -5.27 -7.13
CA LYS A 69 28.82 -4.10 -6.37
C LYS A 69 28.68 -4.36 -4.87
N PHE A 70 29.51 -3.68 -4.09
CA PHE A 70 29.38 -3.70 -2.65
C PHE A 70 28.08 -3.02 -2.22
N VAL A 71 27.20 -3.79 -1.56
CA VAL A 71 25.99 -3.29 -0.90
C VAL A 71 26.05 -3.72 0.56
N SER A 72 26.02 -2.79 1.51
CA SER A 72 25.93 -3.13 2.93
C SER A 72 24.51 -3.63 3.25
N VAL A 73 24.36 -4.71 4.02
CA VAL A 73 23.05 -5.27 4.41
C VAL A 73 22.20 -4.31 5.23
N VAL A 74 22.83 -3.36 5.91
CA VAL A 74 22.14 -2.45 6.82
C VAL A 74 21.30 -1.42 6.10
N PHE A 75 21.71 -0.95 4.93
CA PHE A 75 20.92 0.01 4.16
C PHE A 75 19.58 -0.58 3.65
N PRO A 76 19.55 -1.68 2.87
CA PRO A 76 18.29 -2.24 2.38
C PRO A 76 17.38 -2.71 3.52
N ARG A 77 17.92 -3.30 4.61
CA ARG A 77 17.10 -3.66 5.78
C ARG A 77 16.55 -2.45 6.51
N THR A 78 17.34 -1.37 6.65
CA THR A 78 16.86 -0.12 7.26
C THR A 78 15.69 0.46 6.46
N ASP A 79 15.81 0.53 5.14
CA ASP A 79 14.73 1.03 4.29
C ASP A 79 13.50 0.11 4.34
N LEU A 80 13.69 -1.21 4.38
CA LEU A 80 12.59 -2.16 4.50
C LEU A 80 11.84 -2.00 5.83
N GLU A 81 12.55 -1.95 6.96
CA GLU A 81 11.92 -1.76 8.26
C GLU A 81 11.29 -0.36 8.38
N THR A 82 11.83 0.64 7.69
CA THR A 82 11.22 1.98 7.61
C THR A 82 9.94 1.97 6.77
N ALA A 83 9.93 1.26 5.64
CA ALA A 83 8.74 1.05 4.83
C ALA A 83 7.64 0.35 5.65
N ARG A 84 8.01 -0.70 6.39
CA ARG A 84 7.12 -1.40 7.32
C ARG A 84 6.57 -0.47 8.40
N PHE A 85 7.39 0.42 8.95
CA PHE A 85 6.95 1.44 9.90
C PHE A 85 5.92 2.40 9.31
N HIS A 86 6.14 2.90 8.09
CA HIS A 86 5.16 3.75 7.42
C HIS A 86 3.86 2.99 7.10
N LEU A 87 3.95 1.73 6.68
CA LEU A 87 2.79 0.93 6.28
C LEU A 87 1.90 0.50 7.45
N THR A 88 2.48 0.29 8.64
CA THR A 88 1.80 -0.29 9.83
C THR A 88 1.41 0.75 10.87
N ASP A 89 1.31 2.02 10.47
CA ASP A 89 1.11 3.16 11.38
C ASP A 89 2.11 3.23 12.55
N GLY A 90 3.32 2.72 12.33
CA GLY A 90 4.38 2.66 13.33
C GLY A 90 4.25 1.53 14.34
N GLY A 91 3.32 0.59 14.15
CA GLY A 91 3.19 -0.61 14.98
C GLY A 91 4.34 -1.61 14.79
N GLN A 92 5.05 -1.55 13.67
CA GLN A 92 6.18 -2.43 13.35
C GLN A 92 7.33 -1.67 12.68
N GLY A 93 8.50 -2.30 12.60
CA GLY A 93 9.62 -1.76 11.85
C GLY A 93 10.38 -0.64 12.58
N LYS A 94 11.21 0.07 11.82
CA LYS A 94 12.16 1.06 12.34
C LYS A 94 11.57 2.47 12.18
N SER A 95 11.50 3.20 13.29
CA SER A 95 10.96 4.55 13.33
C SER A 95 11.69 5.48 12.35
N SER A 96 10.91 6.28 11.62
CA SER A 96 11.44 7.31 10.72
C SER A 96 10.45 8.46 10.60
N MET A 97 10.95 9.61 10.17
CA MET A 97 10.10 10.73 9.77
C MET A 97 9.40 10.41 8.45
N GLY A 98 8.12 10.78 8.35
CA GLY A 98 7.32 10.56 7.13
C GLY A 98 5.84 10.39 7.46
N LYS A 99 5.01 10.32 6.41
CA LYS A 99 3.59 10.04 6.58
C LYS A 99 3.37 8.55 6.68
N ARG A 100 2.61 8.14 7.70
CA ARG A 100 2.24 6.76 7.96
C ARG A 100 0.86 6.49 7.38
N CYS A 101 0.58 5.24 7.04
CA CYS A 101 -0.72 4.82 6.54
C CYS A 101 -1.67 4.65 7.73
N PRO A 102 -2.63 5.56 7.94
CA PRO A 102 -3.54 5.45 9.06
C PRO A 102 -4.43 4.20 8.91
N PRO A 103 -4.96 3.63 10.00
CA PRO A 103 -5.80 2.44 9.93
C PRO A 103 -7.01 2.56 8.99
N SER A 104 -7.50 3.78 8.77
CA SER A 104 -8.59 4.06 7.83
C SER A 104 -8.30 3.61 6.40
N VAL A 105 -7.03 3.64 5.95
CA VAL A 105 -6.68 3.28 4.56
C VAL A 105 -6.44 1.78 4.36
N TRP A 106 -6.42 0.97 5.42
CA TRP A 106 -6.04 -0.45 5.32
C TRP A 106 -7.06 -1.31 4.58
N THR A 107 -8.28 -0.81 4.39
CA THR A 107 -9.34 -1.46 3.62
C THR A 107 -9.26 -1.17 2.12
N LEU A 108 -8.41 -0.22 1.70
CA LEU A 108 -8.24 0.13 0.30
C LEU A 108 -7.52 -0.99 -0.46
N PRO A 109 -7.96 -1.37 -1.68
CA PRO A 109 -7.25 -2.34 -2.51
C PRO A 109 -5.78 -1.96 -2.74
N GLN A 110 -5.49 -0.67 -2.95
CA GLN A 110 -4.14 -0.16 -3.19
C GLN A 110 -3.21 -0.37 -1.98
N TYR A 111 -3.76 -0.41 -0.76
CA TYR A 111 -2.98 -0.75 0.43
C TYR A 111 -2.49 -2.21 0.40
N ASN A 112 -3.29 -3.12 -0.15
CA ASN A 112 -2.86 -4.51 -0.33
C ASN A 112 -1.76 -4.63 -1.40
N ASP A 113 -1.80 -3.82 -2.45
CA ASP A 113 -0.73 -3.76 -3.44
C ASP A 113 0.59 -3.27 -2.80
N LEU A 114 0.54 -2.25 -1.95
CA LEU A 114 1.70 -1.81 -1.15
C LEU A 114 2.24 -2.90 -0.23
N LYS A 115 1.36 -3.67 0.43
CA LYS A 115 1.78 -4.82 1.25
C LYS A 115 2.46 -5.90 0.42
N ALA A 116 1.94 -6.23 -0.75
CA ALA A 116 2.55 -7.20 -1.66
C ALA A 116 3.94 -6.73 -2.10
N ARG A 117 4.06 -5.44 -2.40
CA ARG A 117 5.33 -4.80 -2.78
C ARG A 117 6.35 -4.79 -1.64
N LEU A 118 5.93 -4.57 -0.40
CA LEU A 118 6.77 -4.73 0.79
C LEU A 118 7.28 -6.18 0.90
N GLY A 119 6.40 -7.17 0.69
CA GLY A 119 6.77 -8.59 0.71
C GLY A 119 7.78 -8.96 -0.39
N GLN A 120 7.63 -8.40 -1.59
CA GLN A 120 8.63 -8.54 -2.65
C GLN A 120 9.98 -7.95 -2.22
N ALA A 121 10.00 -6.71 -1.74
CA ALA A 121 11.23 -6.07 -1.28
C ALA A 121 11.90 -6.89 -0.15
N GLU A 122 11.11 -7.44 0.79
CA GLU A 122 11.62 -8.29 1.86
C GLU A 122 12.33 -9.53 1.33
N ALA A 123 11.77 -10.21 0.34
CA ALA A 123 12.43 -11.35 -0.30
C ALA A 123 13.79 -10.97 -0.91
N LEU A 124 13.87 -9.80 -1.57
CA LEU A 124 15.12 -9.29 -2.14
C LEU A 124 16.16 -8.96 -1.07
N VAL A 125 15.75 -8.34 0.04
CA VAL A 125 16.65 -8.03 1.16
C VAL A 125 17.16 -9.31 1.83
N VAL A 126 16.30 -10.30 2.03
CA VAL A 126 16.69 -11.61 2.58
C VAL A 126 17.72 -12.31 1.70
N GLU A 127 17.62 -12.18 0.38
CA GLU A 127 18.63 -12.71 -0.54
C GLU A 127 20.00 -12.04 -0.34
N ILE A 128 20.03 -10.70 -0.24
CA ILE A 128 21.26 -9.93 0.02
C ILE A 128 21.87 -10.36 1.36
N GLU A 129 21.06 -10.48 2.41
CA GLU A 129 21.51 -10.90 3.75
C GLU A 129 22.08 -12.32 3.75
N THR A 130 21.37 -13.26 3.13
CA THR A 130 21.79 -14.66 3.06
C THR A 130 23.10 -14.80 2.29
N ALA A 131 23.26 -14.07 1.18
CA ALA A 131 24.51 -14.03 0.42
C ALA A 131 25.69 -13.48 1.23
N LYS A 132 25.42 -12.68 2.26
CA LYS A 132 26.41 -12.16 3.21
C LYS A 132 26.62 -13.06 4.42
N GLY A 133 25.93 -14.20 4.50
CA GLY A 133 25.98 -15.11 5.64
C GLY A 133 25.26 -14.56 6.87
N LEU A 134 24.23 -13.73 6.69
CA LEU A 134 23.50 -13.09 7.76
C LEU A 134 22.01 -13.39 7.69
N LYS A 135 21.37 -13.39 8.85
CA LYS A 135 19.91 -13.44 8.99
C LYS A 135 19.44 -12.34 9.92
N PHE A 136 18.54 -11.49 9.46
CA PHE A 136 17.93 -10.48 10.32
C PHE A 136 17.19 -11.13 11.51
N ASN A 137 17.44 -10.63 12.71
CA ASN A 137 16.89 -11.15 13.97
C ASN A 137 15.94 -10.15 14.67
N GLY A 138 15.65 -9.01 14.03
CA GLY A 138 14.74 -8.01 14.56
C GLY A 138 15.44 -6.74 15.05
N LEU A 139 14.66 -5.90 15.72
CA LEU A 139 15.08 -4.60 16.25
C LEU A 139 15.26 -4.68 17.76
N VAL A 140 16.42 -4.27 18.27
CA VAL A 140 16.68 -4.14 19.72
C VAL A 140 17.12 -2.71 20.01
N GLY A 141 16.34 -2.00 20.84
CA GLY A 141 16.58 -0.57 21.10
C GLY A 141 16.60 0.28 19.82
N GLY A 142 15.81 -0.09 18.81
CA GLY A 142 15.77 0.58 17.50
C GLY A 142 16.94 0.24 16.55
N ASN A 143 17.88 -0.60 16.97
CA ASN A 143 19.01 -1.04 16.14
C ASN A 143 18.71 -2.37 15.45
N LEU A 144 19.23 -2.53 14.23
CA LEU A 144 19.14 -3.81 13.52
C LEU A 144 20.02 -4.84 14.20
N THR A 145 19.47 -6.03 14.42
CA THR A 145 20.23 -7.18 14.94
C THR A 145 20.24 -8.30 13.91
N TYR A 146 21.35 -9.03 13.83
CA TYR A 146 21.54 -10.12 12.89
C TYR A 146 22.11 -11.34 13.60
N VAL A 147 21.83 -12.52 13.08
CA VAL A 147 22.56 -13.75 13.39
C VAL A 147 23.53 -14.03 12.25
N ASP A 148 24.80 -14.27 12.59
CA ASP A 148 25.78 -14.82 11.67
C ASP A 148 25.47 -16.30 11.43
N LEU A 149 25.19 -16.67 10.17
CA LEU A 149 24.80 -18.01 9.78
C LEU A 149 25.95 -19.03 9.89
N LYS A 150 27.21 -18.59 9.93
CA LYS A 150 28.37 -19.49 10.10
C LYS A 150 28.64 -19.79 11.57
N THR A 151 28.54 -18.76 12.42
CA THR A 151 28.95 -18.86 13.83
C THR A 151 27.79 -18.95 14.81
N ASN A 152 26.55 -18.76 14.35
CA ASN A 152 25.33 -18.64 15.17
C ASN A 152 25.43 -17.54 16.26
N ARG A 153 26.29 -16.54 16.06
CA ARG A 153 26.44 -15.42 17.00
C ARG A 153 25.47 -14.31 16.65
N LEU A 154 24.91 -13.70 17.70
CA LEU A 154 24.10 -12.49 17.58
C LEU A 154 25.02 -11.26 17.42
N LEU A 155 24.75 -10.47 16.39
CA LEU A 155 25.44 -9.23 16.06
C LEU A 155 24.50 -8.05 16.32
N THR A 156 24.84 -7.21 17.30
CA THR A 156 24.00 -6.10 17.78
C THR A 156 24.48 -4.71 17.34
N ARG A 157 25.60 -4.61 16.61
CA ARG A 157 26.08 -3.36 16.00
C ARG A 157 26.79 -3.61 14.67
N THR A 158 26.49 -2.78 13.67
CA THR A 158 26.97 -2.85 12.28
C THR A 158 28.50 -2.72 12.10
N PHE A 159 29.25 -2.40 13.15
CA PHE A 159 30.67 -2.06 13.03
C PHE A 159 31.62 -3.27 12.92
N GLU A 160 31.14 -4.51 13.08
CA GLU A 160 31.98 -5.72 12.95
C GLU A 160 32.01 -6.31 11.53
N PHE A 161 31.54 -5.59 10.51
CA PHE A 161 31.58 -6.04 9.10
C PHE A 161 32.80 -5.54 8.32
N GLN A 162 33.91 -5.25 8.98
CA GLN A 162 35.17 -5.02 8.29
C GLN A 162 35.93 -6.35 8.11
N SER A 163 36.06 -6.73 6.84
CA SER A 163 37.04 -7.68 6.28
C SER A 163 37.20 -9.03 7.00
N ARG A 164 36.61 -10.06 6.40
CA ARG A 164 37.26 -11.37 6.25
C ARG A 164 37.10 -11.85 4.82
#